data_AF-A0A318J757-F1
#
_entry.id   AF-A0A318J757-F1
#
_cell.length_a   1.000
_cell.length_b   1.000
_cell.length_c   1.000
_cell.angle_alpha   90.00
_cell.angle_beta   90.00
_cell.angle_gamma   90.00
#
_symmetry.space_group_name_H-M   'P 1'
#
loop_
_entity.id
_entity.type
_entity.pdbx_description
1 polymer ?
#
loop_
_entity_poly.entity_id
_entity_poly.type
_entity_poly.pdbx_seq_one_letter_code
_entity_poly.pdbx_strand_id
1 'polypeptide(L)'
;MVADALWLLTARSRGGQHWLNNATCTVNAIEIAGQSQPVSLLEHQSKWQESYVASPRSTWLRYPRQEILRQVSPAWAQAIKLGSCAILGPLSALLKASKLDQAAIVANHLVSTNLYTDWSANEISTATDKLQSTYPQHPLMMRNICPQVNPELTESLLSTGWQLFPSRMIYLCDPQQASAWKHNHVRQDARLLDNTEVEVLTHEALQMQDIAVLQELYRQLFIDKHSYLNPDFSAAFFELCLETQFLEMHALRWQGRLVGVIGMYTHHENGWLTTPLIGYDTSLPKELGLYRRLMALLLKTAREKKLKLHYSSGASQFKRARGGTPHLEYTAIYNRHLSTTAVQSARIFGRLLSTFAPALLKKADGI
;
A
#
# COMPACT_ATOMS: atom_id res chain seq x y z
N MET A 1 7.64 -14.64 -9.98
CA MET A 1 9.04 -14.96 -10.37
C MET A 1 9.50 -14.18 -11.60
N VAL A 2 8.98 -14.41 -12.82
CA VAL A 2 9.43 -13.64 -14.01
C VAL A 2 9.04 -12.17 -13.91
N ALA A 3 7.79 -11.87 -13.53
CA ALA A 3 7.31 -10.50 -13.33
C ALA A 3 8.14 -9.72 -12.30
N ASP A 4 8.40 -10.31 -11.14
CA ASP A 4 9.19 -9.66 -10.07
C ASP A 4 10.65 -9.42 -10.49
N ALA A 5 11.24 -10.37 -11.22
CA ALA A 5 12.60 -10.23 -11.74
C ALA A 5 12.71 -9.10 -12.79
N LEU A 6 11.73 -9.00 -13.70
CA LEU A 6 11.68 -7.91 -14.68
C LEU A 6 11.43 -6.56 -13.98
N TRP A 7 10.49 -6.53 -13.02
CA TRP A 7 10.23 -5.36 -12.20
C TRP A 7 11.53 -4.86 -11.54
N LEU A 8 12.25 -5.78 -10.89
CA LEU A 8 13.48 -5.46 -10.15
C LEU A 8 14.62 -5.03 -11.07
N LEU A 9 14.83 -5.73 -12.18
CA LEU A 9 15.89 -5.39 -13.15
C LEU A 9 15.69 -3.98 -13.71
N THR A 10 14.47 -3.66 -14.12
CA THR A 10 14.14 -2.33 -14.66
C THR A 10 14.18 -1.27 -13.56
N ALA A 11 13.68 -1.55 -12.35
CA ALA A 11 13.77 -0.64 -11.22
C ALA A 11 15.22 -0.27 -10.88
N ARG A 12 16.14 -1.24 -10.95
CA ARG A 12 17.57 -1.01 -10.68
C ARG A 12 18.24 -0.11 -11.69
N SER A 13 17.79 -0.13 -12.95
CA SER A 13 18.37 0.71 -14.01
C SER A 13 17.69 2.08 -14.14
N ARG A 14 16.39 2.18 -13.84
CA ARG A 14 15.58 3.38 -14.07
C ARG A 14 15.10 4.09 -12.80
N GLY A 15 15.25 3.48 -11.63
CA GLY A 15 14.76 4.00 -10.35
C GLY A 15 13.23 3.87 -10.18
N GLY A 16 12.73 4.32 -9.03
CA GLY A 16 11.31 4.21 -8.68
C GLY A 16 10.38 5.08 -9.54
N GLN A 17 10.90 6.18 -10.08
CA GLN A 17 10.16 7.12 -10.94
C GLN A 17 9.67 6.48 -12.25
N HIS A 18 10.36 5.42 -12.69
CA HIS A 18 9.93 4.66 -13.86
C HIS A 18 8.57 4.00 -13.64
N TRP A 19 8.31 3.51 -12.43
CA TRP A 19 7.07 2.82 -12.07
C TRP A 19 6.00 3.77 -11.52
N LEU A 20 6.42 4.80 -10.78
CA LEU A 20 5.50 5.78 -10.21
C LEU A 20 6.02 7.19 -10.44
N ASN A 21 5.21 8.05 -11.05
CA ASN A 21 5.57 9.44 -11.34
C ASN A 21 6.00 10.22 -10.08
N ASN A 22 5.55 9.78 -8.90
CA ASN A 22 5.81 10.42 -7.62
C ASN A 22 6.62 9.57 -6.62
N ALA A 23 7.42 8.59 -7.07
CA ALA A 23 8.35 7.83 -6.20
C ALA A 23 9.82 8.11 -6.52
N THR A 24 10.39 9.14 -5.89
CA THR A 24 11.81 9.50 -6.06
C THR A 24 12.69 8.62 -5.17
N CYS A 25 13.18 7.51 -5.73
CA CYS A 25 14.14 6.63 -5.08
C CYS A 25 14.99 5.88 -6.11
N THR A 26 16.19 5.48 -5.68
CA THR A 26 16.95 4.44 -6.40
C THR A 26 16.52 3.08 -5.88
N VAL A 27 16.65 2.04 -6.71
CA VAL A 27 16.31 0.68 -6.31
C VAL A 27 17.53 -0.20 -6.46
N ASN A 28 17.86 -0.91 -5.39
CA ASN A 28 18.89 -1.93 -5.36
C ASN A 28 18.24 -3.30 -5.10
N ALA A 29 19.07 -4.34 -5.04
CA ALA A 29 18.64 -5.66 -4.65
C ALA A 29 19.41 -6.14 -3.42
N ILE A 30 18.73 -6.89 -2.56
CA ILE A 30 19.33 -7.69 -1.50
C ILE A 30 18.86 -9.13 -1.66
N GLU A 31 19.59 -10.09 -1.11
CA GLU A 31 19.14 -11.48 -1.08
C GLU A 31 18.61 -11.80 0.32
N ILE A 32 17.41 -12.37 0.39
CA ILE A 32 16.79 -12.87 1.62
C ILE A 32 16.29 -14.28 1.31
N ALA A 33 16.70 -15.27 2.09
CA ALA A 33 16.30 -16.67 1.89
C ALA A 33 16.53 -17.18 0.45
N GLY A 34 17.66 -16.80 -0.19
CA GLY A 34 17.96 -17.19 -1.57
C GLY A 34 17.19 -16.44 -2.65
N GLN A 35 16.29 -15.52 -2.29
CA GLN A 35 15.49 -14.74 -3.23
C GLN A 35 15.94 -13.27 -3.27
N SER A 36 15.95 -12.70 -4.48
CA SER A 36 16.29 -11.29 -4.66
C SER A 36 15.09 -10.40 -4.30
N GLN A 37 15.29 -9.48 -3.35
CA GLN A 37 14.29 -8.56 -2.86
C GLN A 37 14.69 -7.11 -3.20
N PRO A 38 13.74 -6.27 -3.66
CA PRO A 38 14.03 -4.87 -3.96
C PRO A 38 14.32 -4.08 -2.69
N VAL A 39 15.27 -3.16 -2.76
CA VAL A 39 15.53 -2.17 -1.71
C VAL A 39 15.38 -0.79 -2.32
N SER A 40 14.31 -0.08 -1.98
CA SER A 40 14.14 1.33 -2.34
C SER A 40 14.99 2.20 -1.41
N LEU A 41 16.05 2.81 -1.92
CA LEU A 41 16.86 3.75 -1.17
C LEU A 41 16.30 5.16 -1.36
N LEU A 42 15.79 5.73 -0.27
CA LEU A 42 15.22 7.08 -0.29
C LEU A 42 16.32 8.14 -0.41
N GLU A 43 16.05 9.16 -1.23
CA GLU A 43 16.96 10.29 -1.38
C GLU A 43 16.93 11.21 -0.15
N HIS A 44 18.05 11.89 0.12
CA HIS A 44 18.20 12.82 1.25
C HIS A 44 17.19 14.00 1.23
N GLN A 45 16.64 14.33 0.07
CA GLN A 45 15.74 15.47 -0.13
C GLN A 45 14.35 15.01 -0.54
N SER A 46 13.53 14.63 0.45
CA SER A 46 12.13 14.29 0.21
C SER A 46 11.39 15.46 -0.46
N LYS A 47 10.93 15.24 -1.70
CA LYS A 47 10.08 16.19 -2.41
C LYS A 47 8.69 16.24 -1.75
N TRP A 48 8.01 17.38 -1.90
CA TRP A 48 6.73 17.60 -1.20
C TRP A 48 5.62 16.64 -1.64
N GLN A 49 5.61 16.24 -2.91
CA GLN A 49 4.56 15.42 -3.53
C GLN A 49 4.94 13.94 -3.65
N GLU A 50 5.87 13.44 -2.85
CA GLU A 50 6.24 12.02 -2.91
C GLU A 50 5.14 11.09 -2.39
N SER A 51 4.98 9.96 -3.06
CA SER A 51 4.06 8.92 -2.64
C SER A 51 4.40 8.40 -1.24
N TYR A 52 3.38 8.07 -0.46
CA TYR A 52 3.58 7.45 0.85
C TYR A 52 4.30 6.08 0.76
N VAL A 53 4.29 5.41 -0.40
CA VAL A 53 5.03 4.14 -0.57
C VAL A 53 6.54 4.31 -0.61
N ALA A 54 7.00 5.54 -0.82
CA ALA A 54 8.41 5.92 -0.94
C ALA A 54 8.75 7.17 -0.10
N SER A 55 7.91 7.53 0.88
CA SER A 55 8.17 8.71 1.72
C SER A 55 7.52 8.57 3.10
N PRO A 56 8.33 8.28 4.14
CA PRO A 56 7.86 8.22 5.52
C PRO A 56 7.25 9.53 6.03
N ARG A 57 7.72 10.67 5.48
CA ARG A 57 7.07 11.98 5.72
C ARG A 57 5.66 12.01 5.16
N SER A 58 5.45 11.51 3.94
CA SER A 58 4.12 11.41 3.37
C SER A 58 3.25 10.46 4.19
N THR A 59 3.75 9.27 4.55
CA THR A 59 3.02 8.27 5.35
C THR A 59 2.54 8.80 6.70
N TRP A 60 3.43 9.37 7.51
CA TRP A 60 3.10 9.69 8.91
C TRP A 60 2.68 11.13 9.15
N LEU A 61 3.02 12.06 8.25
CA LEU A 61 2.77 13.49 8.47
C LEU A 61 1.84 14.08 7.41
N ARG A 62 2.16 13.96 6.12
CA ARG A 62 1.44 14.69 5.06
C ARG A 62 0.10 14.05 4.73
N TYR A 63 0.06 12.72 4.57
CA TYR A 63 -1.16 11.99 4.19
C TYR A 63 -2.25 12.11 5.27
N PRO A 64 -1.97 11.86 6.58
CA PRO A 64 -2.98 12.05 7.62
C PRO A 64 -3.46 13.50 7.71
N ARG A 65 -2.56 14.49 7.54
CA ARG A 65 -2.95 15.90 7.49
C ARG A 65 -3.90 16.17 6.32
N GLN A 66 -3.63 15.62 5.14
CA GLN A 66 -4.49 15.80 3.97
C GLN A 66 -5.86 15.14 4.16
N GLU A 67 -5.92 13.94 4.76
CA GLU A 67 -7.19 13.29 5.08
C GLU A 67 -8.03 14.11 6.06
N ILE A 68 -7.43 14.64 7.13
CA ILE A 68 -8.12 15.52 8.09
C ILE A 68 -8.67 16.76 7.38
N LEU A 69 -7.83 17.43 6.57
CA LEU A 69 -8.23 18.66 5.86
C LEU A 69 -9.37 18.44 4.85
N ARG A 70 -9.56 17.21 4.36
CA ARG A 70 -10.66 16.86 3.45
C ARG A 70 -11.99 16.64 4.16
N GLN A 71 -11.98 16.38 5.47
CA GLN A 71 -13.18 16.08 6.25
C GLN A 71 -13.75 17.33 6.95
N VAL A 72 -13.08 18.48 6.85
CA VAL A 72 -13.43 19.72 7.55
C VAL A 72 -13.83 20.81 6.57
N SER A 73 -14.60 21.79 7.03
CA SER A 73 -14.99 22.93 6.20
C SER A 73 -13.79 23.83 5.85
N PRO A 74 -13.86 24.64 4.77
CA PRO A 74 -12.74 25.50 4.35
C PRO A 74 -12.21 26.46 5.45
N ALA A 75 -13.11 27.00 6.28
CA ALA A 75 -12.73 27.88 7.39
C ALA A 75 -11.92 27.14 8.46
N TRP A 76 -12.37 25.95 8.87
CA TRP A 76 -11.63 25.09 9.81
C TRP A 76 -10.33 24.56 9.20
N ALA A 77 -10.30 24.30 7.89
CA ALA A 77 -9.10 23.85 7.20
C ALA A 77 -7.96 24.88 7.31
N GLN A 78 -8.25 26.19 7.25
CA GLN A 78 -7.24 27.24 7.45
C GLN A 78 -6.72 27.26 8.88
N ALA A 79 -7.61 27.20 9.88
CA ALA A 79 -7.24 27.12 11.28
C ALA A 79 -6.38 25.88 11.59
N ILE A 80 -6.77 24.71 11.07
CA ILE A 80 -6.01 23.46 11.21
C ILE A 80 -4.68 23.56 10.48
N LYS A 81 -4.60 24.18 9.30
CA LYS A 81 -3.31 24.39 8.60
C LYS A 81 -2.34 25.18 9.46
N LEU A 82 -2.78 26.28 10.09
CA LEU A 82 -1.95 27.11 10.95
C LEU A 82 -1.60 26.39 12.27
N GLY A 83 -2.59 25.80 12.95
CA GLY A 83 -2.38 25.09 14.22
C GLY A 83 -1.57 23.80 14.08
N SER A 84 -1.70 23.10 12.96
CA SER A 84 -0.94 21.86 12.69
C SER A 84 0.56 22.09 12.59
N CYS A 85 1.04 23.31 12.30
CA CYS A 85 2.47 23.62 12.30
C CYS A 85 3.12 23.40 13.67
N ALA A 86 2.42 23.70 14.77
CA ALA A 86 2.95 23.53 16.13
C ALA A 86 3.15 22.05 16.51
N ILE A 87 2.35 21.14 15.94
CA ILE A 87 2.43 19.69 16.20
C ILE A 87 3.31 19.00 15.16
N LEU A 88 3.11 19.30 13.88
CA LEU A 88 3.83 18.66 12.77
C LEU A 88 5.27 19.16 12.65
N GLY A 89 5.58 20.38 13.10
CA GLY A 89 6.95 20.91 13.10
C GLY A 89 7.90 20.04 13.94
N PRO A 90 7.62 19.84 15.25
CA PRO A 90 8.41 18.96 16.10
C PRO A 90 8.46 17.51 15.61
N LEU A 91 7.34 16.94 15.14
CA LEU A 91 7.32 15.60 14.57
C LEU A 91 8.17 15.50 13.30
N SER A 92 8.16 16.52 12.45
CA SER A 92 9.00 16.59 11.25
C SER A 92 10.48 16.72 11.61
N ALA A 93 10.82 17.47 12.66
CA ALA A 93 12.18 17.58 13.17
C ALA A 93 12.67 16.24 13.73
N LEU A 94 11.85 15.53 14.51
CA LEU A 94 12.15 14.18 15.01
C LEU A 94 12.35 13.19 13.87
N LEU A 95 11.46 13.19 12.87
CA LEU A 95 11.58 12.33 11.70
C LEU A 95 12.88 12.62 10.94
N LYS A 96 13.24 13.90 10.73
CA LYS A 96 14.52 14.27 10.11
C LYS A 96 15.72 13.82 10.94
N ALA A 97 15.70 14.05 12.26
CA ALA A 97 16.78 13.67 13.16
C ALA A 97 16.96 12.14 13.24
N SER A 98 15.87 11.38 13.08
CA SER A 98 15.88 9.91 12.99
C SER A 98 16.41 9.35 11.68
N LYS A 99 16.61 10.20 10.66
CA LYS A 99 16.95 9.84 9.27
C LYS A 99 15.95 8.92 8.58
N LEU A 100 14.73 8.77 9.11
CA LEU A 100 13.72 7.91 8.49
C LEU A 100 13.37 8.34 7.06
N ASP A 101 13.54 9.62 6.72
CA ASP A 101 13.41 10.14 5.36
C ASP A 101 14.48 9.67 4.37
N GLN A 102 15.51 8.98 4.84
CA GLN A 102 16.60 8.41 4.05
C GLN A 102 16.63 6.88 4.18
N ALA A 103 15.53 6.24 4.56
CA ALA A 103 15.52 4.81 4.81
C ALA A 103 15.88 3.98 3.57
N ALA A 104 16.51 2.83 3.81
CA ALA A 104 16.53 1.73 2.86
C ALA A 104 15.27 0.88 3.10
N ILE A 105 14.27 1.01 2.23
CA ILE A 105 13.01 0.26 2.35
C ILE A 105 13.16 -1.10 1.65
N VAL A 106 13.24 -2.14 2.47
CA VAL A 106 13.43 -3.54 2.07
C VAL A 106 12.13 -4.15 1.57
N ALA A 107 12.25 -4.99 0.54
CA ALA A 107 11.16 -5.70 -0.14
C ALA A 107 10.02 -4.76 -0.61
N ASN A 108 10.38 -3.55 -1.04
CA ASN A 108 9.43 -2.53 -1.46
C ASN A 108 9.25 -2.52 -2.98
N HIS A 109 8.17 -3.14 -3.46
CA HIS A 109 7.76 -3.13 -4.88
C HIS A 109 7.00 -1.85 -5.28
N LEU A 110 7.03 -0.82 -4.42
CA LEU A 110 6.36 0.46 -4.61
C LEU A 110 4.84 0.36 -4.82
N VAL A 111 4.22 -0.73 -4.35
CA VAL A 111 2.77 -0.88 -4.26
C VAL A 111 2.24 -0.43 -2.90
N SER A 112 0.93 -0.20 -2.83
CA SER A 112 0.26 0.25 -1.59
C SER A 112 0.36 -0.78 -0.46
N THR A 113 0.36 -2.07 -0.81
CA THR A 113 0.45 -3.22 0.11
C THR A 113 1.42 -4.24 -0.48
N ASN A 114 2.63 -4.33 0.07
CA ASN A 114 3.54 -5.42 -0.20
C ASN A 114 3.11 -6.65 0.62
N LEU A 115 3.29 -7.84 0.05
CA LEU A 115 3.01 -9.12 0.68
C LEU A 115 4.32 -9.90 0.77
N TYR A 116 4.55 -10.59 1.89
CA TYR A 116 5.83 -11.26 2.15
C TYR A 116 5.63 -12.74 2.45
N THR A 117 6.68 -13.52 2.24
CA THR A 117 6.86 -14.84 2.86
C THR A 117 7.19 -14.64 4.35
N ASP A 118 6.84 -15.63 5.17
CA ASP A 118 7.24 -15.66 6.57
C ASP A 118 8.71 -16.06 6.70
N TRP A 119 9.61 -15.07 6.61
CA TRP A 119 11.03 -15.28 6.86
C TRP A 119 11.31 -15.50 8.35
N SER A 120 12.13 -16.50 8.64
CA SER A 120 12.59 -16.86 9.97
C SER A 120 13.51 -15.81 10.59
N ALA A 121 13.68 -15.88 11.93
CA ALA A 121 14.59 -15.00 12.65
C ALA A 121 16.04 -15.09 12.14
N ASN A 122 16.50 -16.28 11.72
CA ASN A 122 17.85 -16.45 11.17
C ASN A 122 18.01 -15.76 9.81
N GLU A 123 17.01 -15.88 8.92
CA GLU A 123 17.00 -15.22 7.62
C GLU A 123 16.94 -13.70 7.76
N ILE A 124 16.09 -13.20 8.67
CA ILE A 124 16.00 -11.76 8.96
C ILE A 124 17.29 -11.25 9.59
N SER A 125 17.92 -11.98 10.52
CA SER A 125 19.20 -11.58 11.12
C SER A 125 20.28 -11.48 10.05
N THR A 126 20.43 -12.53 9.24
CA THR A 126 21.42 -12.58 8.14
C THR A 126 21.22 -11.45 7.14
N ALA A 127 19.96 -11.21 6.74
CA ALA A 127 19.62 -10.10 5.86
C ALA A 127 19.92 -8.74 6.50
N THR A 128 19.63 -8.60 7.80
CA THR A 128 19.88 -7.36 8.57
C THR A 128 21.38 -7.05 8.61
N ASP A 129 22.24 -8.02 8.87
CA ASP A 129 23.71 -7.83 8.91
C ASP A 129 24.26 -7.38 7.53
N LYS A 130 23.77 -8.00 6.45
CA LYS A 130 24.12 -7.61 5.08
C LYS A 130 23.60 -6.21 4.74
N LEU A 131 22.40 -5.86 5.17
CA LEU A 131 21.81 -4.55 4.95
C LEU A 131 22.54 -3.45 5.74
N GLN A 132 22.97 -3.72 6.97
CA GLN A 132 23.75 -2.76 7.77
C GLN A 132 25.11 -2.45 7.13
N SER A 133 25.81 -3.47 6.64
CA SER A 133 27.09 -3.28 5.94
C SER A 133 26.91 -2.55 4.60
N THR A 134 25.81 -2.80 3.90
CA THR A 134 25.50 -2.14 2.62
C THR A 134 25.02 -0.69 2.83
N TYR A 135 24.27 -0.43 3.90
CA TYR A 135 23.62 0.86 4.17
C TYR A 135 23.96 1.38 5.59
N PRO A 136 25.25 1.63 5.90
CA PRO A 136 25.71 1.92 7.26
C PRO A 136 25.16 3.23 7.85
N GLN A 137 24.65 4.12 7.00
CA GLN A 137 24.13 5.43 7.42
C GLN A 137 22.62 5.58 7.32
N HIS A 138 21.92 4.54 6.82
CA HIS A 138 20.48 4.57 6.57
C HIS A 138 19.74 3.65 7.55
N PRO A 139 18.60 4.09 8.10
CA PRO A 139 17.71 3.16 8.78
C PRO A 139 17.14 2.16 7.78
N LEU A 140 16.92 0.94 8.22
CA LEU A 140 16.26 -0.09 7.43
C LEU A 140 14.76 -0.06 7.76
N MET A 141 13.95 -0.24 6.74
CA MET A 141 12.49 -0.15 6.84
C MET A 141 11.83 -1.29 6.07
N MET A 142 10.78 -1.90 6.64
CA MET A 142 9.92 -2.84 5.93
C MET A 142 8.46 -2.44 6.17
N ARG A 143 7.73 -2.17 5.09
CA ARG A 143 6.33 -1.68 5.15
C ARG A 143 5.36 -2.85 5.30
N ASN A 144 4.10 -2.57 5.61
CA ASN A 144 3.00 -3.54 5.52
C ASN A 144 3.15 -4.79 6.42
N ILE A 145 3.76 -4.64 7.60
CA ILE A 145 3.84 -5.73 8.58
C ILE A 145 2.51 -5.82 9.34
N CYS A 146 1.88 -6.98 9.29
CA CYS A 146 0.65 -7.25 10.01
C CYS A 146 0.73 -8.64 10.67
N PRO A 147 0.61 -8.75 12.01
CA PRO A 147 0.68 -10.04 12.71
C PRO A 147 -0.36 -11.06 12.23
N GLN A 148 -1.51 -10.62 11.70
CA GLN A 148 -2.56 -11.50 11.20
C GLN A 148 -2.30 -12.00 9.76
N VAL A 149 -1.38 -11.35 9.04
CA VAL A 149 -1.03 -11.70 7.65
C VAL A 149 0.26 -12.52 7.64
N ASN A 150 1.27 -12.09 8.39
CA ASN A 150 2.60 -12.69 8.49
C ASN A 150 3.04 -12.76 9.97
N PRO A 151 2.51 -13.71 10.77
CA PRO A 151 2.79 -13.80 12.20
C PRO A 151 4.27 -14.12 12.49
N GLU A 152 4.86 -15.07 11.76
CA GLU A 152 6.24 -15.52 12.00
C GLU A 152 7.26 -14.46 11.57
N LEU A 153 7.04 -13.77 10.45
CA LEU A 153 7.87 -12.62 10.06
C LEU A 153 7.80 -11.52 11.12
N THR A 154 6.60 -11.26 11.65
CA THR A 154 6.42 -10.23 12.68
C THR A 154 7.23 -10.56 13.94
N GLU A 155 7.17 -11.81 14.39
CA GLU A 155 7.96 -12.29 15.55
C GLU A 155 9.47 -12.28 15.25
N SER A 156 9.87 -12.69 14.05
CA SER A 156 11.25 -12.70 13.59
C SER A 156 11.86 -11.28 13.56
N LEU A 157 11.12 -10.29 13.06
CA LEU A 157 11.53 -8.89 13.09
C LEU A 157 11.71 -8.39 14.53
N LEU A 158 10.75 -8.67 15.42
CA LEU A 158 10.81 -8.22 16.82
C LEU A 158 11.98 -8.87 17.58
N SER A 159 12.15 -10.18 17.45
CA SER A 159 13.22 -10.94 18.13
C SER A 159 14.63 -10.55 17.65
N THR A 160 14.77 -10.16 16.38
CA THR A 160 16.03 -9.64 15.80
C THR A 160 16.22 -8.13 16.02
N GLY A 161 15.31 -7.51 16.77
CA GLY A 161 15.50 -6.17 17.31
C GLY A 161 14.97 -5.02 16.46
N TRP A 162 14.18 -5.33 15.43
CA TRP A 162 13.36 -4.34 14.73
C TRP A 162 12.23 -3.82 15.65
N GLN A 163 11.71 -2.66 15.31
CA GLN A 163 10.62 -2.00 16.03
C GLN A 163 9.43 -1.80 15.10
N LEU A 164 8.20 -2.01 15.60
CA LEU A 164 6.99 -1.83 14.81
C LEU A 164 6.36 -0.46 15.07
N PHE A 165 6.27 0.37 14.03
CA PHE A 165 5.63 1.68 14.10
C PHE A 165 4.25 1.58 13.44
N PRO A 166 3.16 2.00 14.11
CA PRO A 166 1.84 2.01 13.49
C PRO A 166 1.84 2.80 12.19
N SER A 167 1.20 2.23 11.16
CA SER A 167 1.12 2.85 9.84
C SER A 167 -0.31 3.23 9.50
N ARG A 168 -1.22 2.27 9.47
CA ARG A 168 -2.61 2.47 9.01
C ARG A 168 -3.52 1.34 9.49
N MET A 169 -4.83 1.56 9.41
CA MET A 169 -5.82 0.49 9.56
C MET A 169 -6.06 -0.19 8.22
N ILE A 170 -6.14 -1.51 8.26
CA ILE A 170 -6.44 -2.37 7.13
C ILE A 170 -7.62 -3.27 7.47
N TYR A 171 -8.18 -3.92 6.44
CA TYR A 171 -9.32 -4.82 6.60
C TYR A 171 -8.97 -6.18 6.00
N LEU A 172 -9.11 -7.22 6.79
CA LEU A 172 -8.82 -8.60 6.38
C LEU A 172 -10.13 -9.37 6.25
N CYS A 173 -10.23 -10.25 5.27
CA CYS A 173 -11.41 -11.09 5.06
C CYS A 173 -10.97 -12.47 4.62
N ASP A 174 -11.61 -13.49 5.16
CA ASP A 174 -11.44 -14.87 4.70
C ASP A 174 -12.68 -15.27 3.86
N PRO A 175 -12.58 -15.23 2.52
CA PRO A 175 -13.69 -15.54 1.64
C PRO A 175 -14.00 -17.04 1.57
N GLN A 176 -13.20 -17.90 2.20
CA GLN A 176 -13.54 -19.32 2.35
C GLN A 176 -14.62 -19.54 3.42
N GLN A 177 -14.75 -18.60 4.36
CA GLN A 177 -15.76 -18.68 5.40
C GLN A 177 -17.13 -18.32 4.84
N ALA A 178 -18.13 -19.19 5.08
CA ALA A 178 -19.50 -18.94 4.66
C ALA A 178 -20.10 -17.65 5.26
N SER A 179 -19.60 -17.19 6.41
CA SER A 179 -19.98 -15.92 7.05
C SER A 179 -19.77 -14.72 6.13
N ALA A 180 -18.66 -14.66 5.39
CA ALA A 180 -18.36 -13.57 4.46
C ALA A 180 -19.46 -13.38 3.40
N TRP A 181 -20.08 -14.48 2.95
CA TRP A 181 -21.10 -14.49 1.90
C TRP A 181 -22.53 -14.29 2.40
N LYS A 182 -22.74 -14.34 3.72
CA LYS A 182 -24.05 -14.09 4.33
C LYS A 182 -24.38 -12.59 4.43
N HIS A 183 -23.37 -11.72 4.31
CA HIS A 183 -23.56 -10.28 4.34
C HIS A 183 -24.49 -9.80 3.21
N ASN A 184 -25.50 -8.98 3.56
CA ASN A 184 -26.46 -8.44 2.59
C ASN A 184 -25.79 -7.69 1.44
N HIS A 185 -24.78 -6.87 1.75
CA HIS A 185 -24.05 -6.12 0.72
C HIS A 185 -23.27 -7.02 -0.22
N VAL A 186 -22.69 -8.12 0.26
CA VAL A 186 -21.98 -9.09 -0.61
C VAL A 186 -22.96 -9.72 -1.61
N ARG A 187 -24.15 -10.12 -1.15
CA ARG A 187 -25.19 -10.68 -2.04
C ARG A 187 -25.70 -9.66 -3.06
N GLN A 188 -25.87 -8.41 -2.66
CA GLN A 188 -26.29 -7.34 -3.57
C GLN A 188 -25.20 -7.02 -4.61
N ASP A 189 -23.94 -7.02 -4.20
CA ASP A 189 -22.83 -6.73 -5.11
C ASP A 189 -22.58 -7.88 -6.09
N ALA A 190 -22.80 -9.14 -5.67
CA ALA A 190 -22.77 -10.29 -6.56
C ALA A 190 -23.83 -10.16 -7.68
N ARG A 191 -25.06 -9.78 -7.33
CA ARG A 191 -26.12 -9.51 -8.33
C ARG A 191 -25.79 -8.37 -9.28
N LEU A 192 -25.09 -7.34 -8.79
CA LEU A 192 -24.57 -6.31 -9.68
C LEU A 192 -23.58 -6.94 -10.64
N LEU A 193 -22.57 -7.65 -10.15
CA LEU A 193 -21.54 -8.27 -10.97
C LEU A 193 -22.11 -9.21 -12.05
N ASP A 194 -23.18 -9.95 -11.74
CA ASP A 194 -23.85 -10.87 -12.68
C ASP A 194 -24.69 -10.14 -13.75
N ASN A 195 -25.00 -8.85 -13.56
CA ASN A 195 -25.73 -8.06 -14.56
C ASN A 195 -24.79 -7.69 -15.72
N THR A 196 -25.17 -8.15 -16.92
CA THR A 196 -24.43 -8.05 -18.19
C THR A 196 -24.37 -6.66 -18.81
N GLU A 197 -25.11 -5.68 -18.28
CA GLU A 197 -25.03 -4.28 -18.74
C GLU A 197 -23.61 -3.72 -18.59
N VAL A 198 -22.91 -4.08 -17.51
CA VAL A 198 -21.50 -3.76 -17.30
C VAL A 198 -20.71 -5.06 -17.35
N GLU A 199 -20.00 -5.24 -18.44
CA GLU A 199 -19.19 -6.42 -18.71
C GLU A 199 -17.88 -6.40 -17.92
N VAL A 200 -17.44 -7.56 -17.47
CA VAL A 200 -16.11 -7.76 -16.86
C VAL A 200 -15.16 -8.28 -17.94
N LEU A 201 -14.09 -7.55 -18.19
CA LEU A 201 -13.00 -7.97 -19.07
C LEU A 201 -11.89 -8.61 -18.24
N THR A 202 -11.43 -9.79 -18.67
CA THR A 202 -10.27 -10.46 -18.08
C THR A 202 -8.98 -9.81 -18.55
N HIS A 203 -7.86 -10.28 -18.00
CA HIS A 203 -6.54 -9.79 -18.34
C HIS A 203 -6.23 -9.86 -19.85
N GLU A 204 -6.57 -10.99 -20.47
CA GLU A 204 -6.26 -11.31 -21.87
C GLU A 204 -7.05 -10.43 -22.85
N ALA A 205 -8.17 -9.86 -22.40
CA ALA A 205 -8.99 -8.96 -23.19
C ALA A 205 -8.44 -7.52 -23.21
N LEU A 206 -7.50 -7.17 -22.33
CA LEU A 206 -6.89 -5.85 -22.27
C LEU A 206 -5.70 -5.76 -23.24
N GLN A 207 -5.52 -4.59 -23.85
CA GLN A 207 -4.50 -4.36 -24.87
C GLN A 207 -3.62 -3.15 -24.49
N MET A 208 -2.43 -3.05 -25.08
CA MET A 208 -1.51 -1.93 -24.81
C MET A 208 -2.12 -0.56 -25.13
N GLN A 209 -3.00 -0.48 -26.12
CA GLN A 209 -3.74 0.75 -26.45
C GLN A 209 -4.69 1.22 -25.34
N ASP A 210 -5.08 0.34 -24.41
CA ASP A 210 -5.98 0.66 -23.31
C ASP A 210 -5.27 1.37 -22.15
N ILE A 211 -3.93 1.33 -22.09
CA ILE A 211 -3.12 1.82 -20.96
C ILE A 211 -3.51 3.25 -20.56
N ALA A 212 -3.66 4.16 -21.52
CA ALA A 212 -4.00 5.54 -21.24
C ALA A 212 -5.37 5.67 -20.52
N VAL A 213 -6.36 4.88 -20.94
CA VAL A 213 -7.69 4.88 -20.32
C VAL A 213 -7.65 4.21 -18.94
N LEU A 214 -6.95 3.09 -18.80
CA LEU A 214 -6.81 2.40 -17.52
C LEU A 214 -6.10 3.27 -16.47
N GLN A 215 -5.05 3.98 -16.89
CA GLN A 215 -4.33 4.93 -16.05
C GLN A 215 -5.22 6.09 -15.62
N GLU A 216 -6.01 6.66 -16.53
CA GLU A 216 -6.95 7.72 -16.21
C GLU A 216 -8.02 7.27 -15.20
N LEU A 217 -8.63 6.09 -15.41
CA LEU A 217 -9.60 5.52 -14.47
C LEU A 217 -9.03 5.33 -13.05
N TYR A 218 -7.77 4.90 -12.96
CA TYR A 218 -7.04 4.81 -11.69
C TYR A 218 -6.87 6.18 -11.05
N ARG A 219 -6.36 7.16 -11.81
CA ARG A 219 -6.04 8.50 -11.32
C ARG A 219 -7.27 9.26 -10.82
N GLN A 220 -8.40 9.16 -11.53
CA GLN A 220 -9.66 9.79 -11.08
C GLN A 220 -10.04 9.37 -9.66
N LEU A 221 -9.86 8.09 -9.33
CA LEU A 221 -10.15 7.60 -7.99
C LEU A 221 -9.02 7.94 -7.01
N PHE A 222 -7.79 7.48 -7.26
CA PHE A 222 -6.72 7.52 -6.25
C PHE A 222 -6.03 8.88 -6.16
N ILE A 223 -5.84 9.58 -7.26
CA ILE A 223 -5.08 10.82 -7.28
C ILE A 223 -6.02 11.99 -7.05
N ASP A 224 -6.99 12.17 -7.94
CA ASP A 224 -7.85 13.36 -7.97
C ASP A 224 -8.86 13.32 -6.83
N LYS A 225 -9.56 12.20 -6.70
CA LYS A 225 -10.55 12.03 -5.63
C LYS A 225 -9.93 11.77 -4.28
N HIS A 226 -8.75 11.16 -4.12
CA HIS A 226 -8.16 10.84 -2.80
C HIS A 226 -6.94 11.69 -2.43
N SER A 227 -5.79 11.51 -3.09
CA SER A 227 -4.59 12.29 -2.78
C SER A 227 -3.49 12.09 -3.82
N TYR A 228 -2.82 13.18 -4.22
CA TYR A 228 -1.58 13.14 -5.00
C TYR A 228 -0.40 12.43 -4.28
N LEU A 229 -0.54 12.11 -2.99
CA LEU A 229 0.42 11.32 -2.23
C LEU A 229 0.16 9.80 -2.34
N ASN A 230 -0.91 9.38 -3.01
CA ASN A 230 -1.09 7.98 -3.40
C ASN A 230 -0.09 7.60 -4.51
N PRO A 231 0.24 6.32 -4.69
CA PRO A 231 1.03 5.85 -5.82
C PRO A 231 0.49 6.38 -7.15
N ASP A 232 1.28 7.16 -7.89
CA ASP A 232 0.86 7.62 -9.21
C ASP A 232 1.52 6.75 -10.28
N PHE A 233 0.89 5.60 -10.58
CA PHE A 233 1.44 4.61 -11.51
C PHE A 233 1.64 5.20 -12.91
N SER A 234 2.83 5.00 -13.47
CA SER A 234 3.19 5.42 -14.82
C SER A 234 2.62 4.48 -15.88
N ALA A 235 2.62 4.90 -17.15
CA ALA A 235 2.25 4.02 -18.26
C ALA A 235 3.11 2.74 -18.31
N ALA A 236 4.41 2.84 -17.99
CA ALA A 236 5.31 1.70 -17.94
C ALA A 236 4.90 0.66 -16.88
N PHE A 237 4.33 1.10 -15.75
CA PHE A 237 3.80 0.17 -14.76
C PHE A 237 2.58 -0.61 -15.26
N PHE A 238 1.69 0.04 -16.01
CA PHE A 238 0.57 -0.65 -16.66
C PHE A 238 1.04 -1.61 -17.75
N GLU A 239 2.03 -1.20 -18.55
CA GLU A 239 2.68 -2.06 -19.55
C GLU A 239 3.25 -3.33 -18.91
N LEU A 240 4.06 -3.20 -17.86
CA LEU A 240 4.55 -4.34 -17.08
C LEU A 240 3.41 -5.26 -16.61
N CYS A 241 2.32 -4.67 -16.09
CA CYS A 241 1.20 -5.47 -15.62
C CYS A 241 0.53 -6.26 -16.76
N LEU A 242 0.34 -5.65 -17.93
CA LEU A 242 -0.26 -6.30 -19.11
C LEU A 242 0.68 -7.34 -19.75
N GLU A 243 1.99 -7.15 -19.69
CA GLU A 243 2.96 -8.10 -20.27
C GLU A 243 3.20 -9.31 -19.38
N THR A 244 3.31 -9.09 -18.06
CA THR A 244 3.82 -10.13 -17.15
C THR A 244 2.84 -10.54 -16.06
N GLN A 245 1.64 -9.98 -16.04
CA GLN A 245 0.68 -10.15 -14.94
C GLN A 245 1.30 -9.82 -13.57
N PHE A 246 2.20 -8.81 -13.51
CA PHE A 246 2.74 -8.34 -12.22
C PHE A 246 1.60 -7.98 -11.25
N LEU A 247 0.57 -7.32 -11.79
CA LEU A 247 -0.78 -7.34 -11.26
C LEU A 247 -1.67 -8.07 -12.27
N GLU A 248 -2.54 -8.96 -11.79
CA GLU A 248 -3.58 -9.53 -12.63
C GLU A 248 -4.68 -8.47 -12.84
N MET A 249 -4.64 -7.85 -14.01
CA MET A 249 -5.53 -6.75 -14.40
C MET A 249 -6.87 -7.26 -14.91
N HIS A 250 -7.96 -6.60 -14.50
CA HIS A 250 -9.31 -6.76 -15.04
C HIS A 250 -9.92 -5.37 -15.25
N ALA A 251 -10.90 -5.26 -16.14
CA ALA A 251 -11.61 -4.01 -16.37
C ALA A 251 -13.13 -4.19 -16.40
N LEU A 252 -13.84 -3.07 -16.29
CA LEU A 252 -15.28 -3.01 -16.54
C LEU A 252 -15.52 -2.26 -17.85
N ARG A 253 -16.39 -2.82 -18.70
CA ARG A 253 -16.84 -2.18 -19.94
C ARG A 253 -18.34 -1.87 -19.86
N TRP A 254 -18.71 -0.65 -20.19
CA TRP A 254 -20.11 -0.22 -20.25
C TRP A 254 -20.30 0.65 -21.49
N GLN A 255 -21.30 0.33 -22.32
CA GLN A 255 -21.56 1.02 -23.59
C GLN A 255 -20.31 1.14 -24.50
N GLY A 256 -19.57 0.03 -24.62
CA GLY A 256 -18.40 -0.06 -25.50
C GLY A 256 -17.13 0.63 -24.99
N ARG A 257 -17.15 1.27 -23.82
CA ARG A 257 -15.98 1.94 -23.23
C ARG A 257 -15.56 1.34 -21.90
N LEU A 258 -14.26 1.41 -21.60
CA LEU A 258 -13.73 1.05 -20.29
C LEU A 258 -14.15 2.09 -19.25
N VAL A 259 -14.72 1.63 -18.15
CA VAL A 259 -15.27 2.48 -17.06
C VAL A 259 -14.74 2.09 -15.68
N GLY A 260 -13.98 1.01 -15.58
CA GLY A 260 -13.37 0.55 -14.34
C GLY A 260 -12.15 -0.31 -14.59
N VAL A 261 -11.23 -0.33 -13.64
CA VAL A 261 -10.00 -1.12 -13.66
C VAL A 261 -9.70 -1.65 -12.26
N ILE A 262 -9.19 -2.87 -12.17
CA ILE A 262 -8.63 -3.43 -10.94
C ILE A 262 -7.41 -4.30 -11.27
N GLY A 263 -6.34 -4.11 -10.52
CA GLY A 263 -5.15 -4.96 -10.53
C GLY A 263 -5.05 -5.71 -9.23
N MET A 264 -4.91 -7.03 -9.31
CA MET A 264 -4.81 -7.92 -8.15
C MET A 264 -3.37 -8.39 -7.97
N TYR A 265 -2.84 -8.21 -6.76
CA TYR A 265 -1.52 -8.70 -6.36
C TYR A 265 -1.69 -9.91 -5.47
N THR A 266 -1.10 -11.04 -5.87
CA THR A 266 -1.24 -12.33 -5.19
C THR A 266 0.10 -12.81 -4.68
N HIS A 267 0.12 -13.30 -3.44
CA HIS A 267 1.27 -13.97 -2.87
C HIS A 267 0.86 -15.38 -2.43
N HIS A 268 1.09 -16.37 -3.28
CA HIS A 268 0.55 -17.72 -3.08
C HIS A 268 1.11 -18.41 -1.83
N GLU A 269 2.39 -18.23 -1.52
CA GLU A 269 3.03 -18.87 -0.36
C GLU A 269 2.45 -18.41 0.98
N ASN A 270 2.07 -17.13 1.08
CA ASN A 270 1.45 -16.58 2.30
C ASN A 270 -0.08 -16.70 2.30
N GLY A 271 -0.66 -17.08 1.16
CA GLY A 271 -2.11 -17.28 1.00
C GLY A 271 -2.94 -16.01 0.94
N TRP A 272 -2.35 -14.85 0.59
CA TRP A 272 -3.07 -13.57 0.52
C TRP A 272 -3.15 -12.98 -0.89
N LEU A 273 -4.25 -12.27 -1.11
CA LEU A 273 -4.52 -11.44 -2.27
C LEU A 273 -4.83 -10.00 -1.81
N THR A 274 -4.35 -9.00 -2.55
CA THR A 274 -4.70 -7.59 -2.33
C THR A 274 -4.90 -6.87 -3.67
N THR A 275 -5.38 -5.62 -3.64
CA THR A 275 -5.53 -4.79 -4.85
C THR A 275 -4.82 -3.44 -4.67
N PRO A 276 -3.59 -3.28 -5.20
CA PRO A 276 -2.90 -2.01 -5.13
C PRO A 276 -3.38 -1.01 -6.20
N LEU A 277 -4.09 -1.48 -7.22
CA LEU A 277 -4.60 -0.70 -8.34
C LEU A 277 -6.10 -0.92 -8.46
N ILE A 278 -6.89 0.12 -8.23
CA ILE A 278 -8.33 0.10 -8.50
C ILE A 278 -8.77 1.49 -8.96
N GLY A 279 -9.65 1.57 -9.94
CA GLY A 279 -10.06 2.83 -10.56
C GLY A 279 -11.40 2.70 -11.27
N TYR A 280 -12.12 3.80 -11.40
CA TYR A 280 -13.36 3.86 -12.19
C TYR A 280 -13.70 5.29 -12.57
N ASP A 281 -14.52 5.44 -13.61
CA ASP A 281 -15.02 6.74 -14.07
C ASP A 281 -15.96 7.32 -13.00
N THR A 282 -15.46 8.31 -12.27
CA THR A 282 -16.16 8.90 -11.13
C THR A 282 -17.27 9.87 -11.53
N SER A 283 -17.36 10.21 -12.82
CA SER A 283 -18.42 11.06 -13.38
C SER A 283 -19.73 10.31 -13.63
N LEU A 284 -19.69 8.97 -13.59
CA LEU A 284 -20.84 8.14 -13.94
C LEU A 284 -21.85 7.94 -12.81
N PRO A 285 -23.11 7.60 -13.15
CA PRO A 285 -24.16 7.34 -12.16
C PRO A 285 -23.74 6.28 -11.14
N LYS A 286 -23.99 6.54 -9.86
CA LYS A 286 -23.63 5.63 -8.75
C LYS A 286 -24.38 4.29 -8.84
N GLU A 287 -25.52 4.30 -9.51
CA GLU A 287 -26.42 3.17 -9.76
C GLU A 287 -25.73 2.07 -10.58
N LEU A 288 -24.76 2.41 -11.44
CA LEU A 288 -23.93 1.43 -12.14
C LEU A 288 -23.09 0.58 -11.17
N GLY A 289 -22.81 1.10 -9.97
CA GLY A 289 -22.16 0.36 -8.90
C GLY A 289 -20.74 -0.07 -9.23
N LEU A 290 -19.99 0.70 -10.03
CA LEU A 290 -18.67 0.32 -10.56
C LEU A 290 -17.68 -0.14 -9.47
N TYR A 291 -17.50 0.64 -8.41
CA TYR A 291 -16.67 0.24 -7.26
C TYR A 291 -17.17 -1.04 -6.58
N ARG A 292 -18.50 -1.22 -6.47
CA ARG A 292 -19.10 -2.43 -5.87
C ARG A 292 -18.82 -3.66 -6.72
N ARG A 293 -18.93 -3.54 -8.05
CA ARG A 293 -18.60 -4.60 -9.01
C ARG A 293 -17.12 -5.00 -8.92
N LEU A 294 -16.21 -4.03 -8.93
CA LEU A 294 -14.76 -4.29 -8.80
C LEU A 294 -14.42 -5.00 -7.48
N MET A 295 -15.00 -4.56 -6.37
CA MET A 295 -14.77 -5.18 -5.05
C MET A 295 -15.43 -6.57 -4.92
N ALA A 296 -16.58 -6.80 -5.58
CA ALA A 296 -17.20 -8.11 -5.64
C ALA A 296 -16.38 -9.09 -6.49
N LEU A 297 -15.85 -8.62 -7.63
CA LEU A 297 -14.92 -9.38 -8.46
C LEU A 297 -13.71 -9.79 -7.62
N LEU A 298 -13.07 -8.85 -6.91
CA LEU A 298 -11.94 -9.12 -6.01
C LEU A 298 -12.26 -10.21 -4.97
N LEU A 299 -13.40 -10.11 -4.29
CA LEU A 299 -13.81 -11.08 -3.28
C LEU A 299 -14.10 -12.47 -3.87
N LYS A 300 -14.72 -12.52 -5.05
CA LYS A 300 -14.98 -13.76 -5.80
C LYS A 300 -13.69 -14.40 -6.27
N THR A 301 -12.76 -13.64 -6.85
CA THR A 301 -11.45 -14.13 -7.29
C THR A 301 -10.62 -14.66 -6.13
N ALA A 302 -10.60 -13.97 -4.98
CA ALA A 302 -9.93 -14.48 -3.79
C ALA A 302 -10.53 -15.83 -3.31
N ARG A 303 -11.85 -16.00 -3.40
CA ARG A 303 -12.50 -17.28 -3.10
C ARG A 303 -12.07 -18.38 -4.06
N GLU A 304 -12.16 -18.12 -5.36
CA GLU A 304 -11.85 -19.06 -6.43
C GLU A 304 -10.40 -19.54 -6.36
N LYS A 305 -9.47 -18.62 -6.08
CA LYS A 305 -8.05 -18.92 -5.90
C LYS A 305 -7.69 -19.54 -4.54
N LYS A 306 -8.67 -19.73 -3.65
CA LYS A 306 -8.48 -20.24 -2.29
C LYS A 306 -7.52 -19.38 -1.44
N LEU A 307 -7.59 -18.06 -1.62
CA LEU A 307 -6.77 -17.08 -0.92
C LEU A 307 -7.61 -16.26 0.07
N LYS A 308 -6.96 -15.73 1.10
CA LYS A 308 -7.50 -14.69 1.97
C LYS A 308 -7.37 -13.32 1.31
N LEU A 309 -8.22 -12.39 1.70
CA LEU A 309 -8.31 -11.07 1.09
C LEU A 309 -7.84 -9.98 2.05
N HIS A 310 -6.78 -9.28 1.66
CA HIS A 310 -6.29 -8.07 2.29
C HIS A 310 -6.87 -6.84 1.57
N TYR A 311 -7.95 -6.29 2.09
CA TYR A 311 -8.63 -5.14 1.48
C TYR A 311 -7.84 -3.82 1.55
N SER A 312 -6.71 -3.78 2.26
CA SER A 312 -5.94 -2.54 2.49
C SER A 312 -6.73 -1.47 3.25
N SER A 313 -6.25 -0.23 3.28
CA SER A 313 -6.82 0.90 4.03
C SER A 313 -7.96 1.63 3.30
N GLY A 314 -8.71 2.48 4.02
CA GLY A 314 -9.78 3.31 3.46
C GLY A 314 -11.09 2.55 3.21
N ALA A 315 -12.18 3.28 2.93
CA ALA A 315 -13.53 2.74 2.74
C ALA A 315 -13.96 1.76 3.86
N SER A 316 -13.66 2.12 5.10
CA SER A 316 -13.79 1.28 6.30
C SER A 316 -15.19 0.68 6.47
N GLN A 317 -16.24 1.51 6.47
CA GLN A 317 -17.63 1.05 6.58
C GLN A 317 -18.01 0.10 5.45
N PHE A 318 -17.58 0.39 4.21
CA PHE A 318 -17.84 -0.44 3.05
C PHE A 318 -17.23 -1.83 3.20
N LYS A 319 -15.98 -1.91 3.68
CA LYS A 319 -15.25 -3.18 3.85
C LYS A 319 -15.81 -4.01 5.00
N ARG A 320 -16.14 -3.38 6.14
CA ARG A 320 -16.81 -4.07 7.26
C ARG A 320 -18.16 -4.65 6.87
N ALA A 321 -18.92 -3.91 6.07
CA ALA A 321 -20.20 -4.38 5.53
C ALA A 321 -20.06 -5.62 4.59
N ARG A 322 -18.83 -5.99 4.23
CA ARG A 322 -18.46 -7.12 3.36
C ARG A 322 -17.51 -8.11 4.04
N GLY A 323 -17.62 -8.23 5.35
CA GLY A 323 -16.86 -9.21 6.14
C GLY A 323 -15.40 -8.84 6.42
N GLY A 324 -14.99 -7.59 6.13
CA GLY A 324 -13.66 -7.09 6.48
C GLY A 324 -13.53 -6.82 7.98
N THR A 325 -12.57 -7.46 8.66
CA THR A 325 -12.23 -7.21 10.05
C THR A 325 -11.09 -6.20 10.14
N PRO A 326 -11.19 -5.18 11.02
CA PRO A 326 -10.18 -4.13 11.13
C PRO A 326 -8.93 -4.63 11.87
N HIS A 327 -7.75 -4.39 11.30
CA HIS A 327 -6.46 -4.68 11.92
C HIS A 327 -5.50 -3.50 11.76
N LEU A 328 -4.60 -3.34 12.72
CA LEU A 328 -3.54 -2.34 12.64
C LEU A 328 -2.37 -2.92 11.83
N GLU A 329 -1.92 -2.18 10.83
CA GLU A 329 -0.75 -2.48 10.03
C GLU A 329 0.41 -1.59 10.47
N TYR A 330 1.62 -2.14 10.43
CA TYR A 330 2.84 -1.51 10.93
C TYR A 330 3.89 -1.37 9.83
N THR A 331 4.85 -0.48 10.07
CA THR A 331 6.13 -0.45 9.38
C THR A 331 7.21 -0.87 10.38
N ALA A 332 7.97 -1.91 10.05
CA ALA A 332 9.12 -2.33 10.85
C ALA A 332 10.34 -1.45 10.56
N ILE A 333 11.06 -1.06 11.61
CA ILE A 333 12.23 -0.18 11.56
C ILE A 333 13.40 -0.82 12.29
N TYR A 334 14.57 -0.84 11.63
CA TYR A 334 15.84 -1.15 12.28
C TYR A 334 16.82 0.01 12.10
N ASN A 335 17.38 0.49 13.20
CA ASN A 335 18.29 1.64 13.19
C ASN A 335 19.39 1.57 14.24
N ARG A 336 19.61 0.42 14.87
CA ARG A 336 20.55 0.28 16.01
C ARG A 336 22.00 0.58 15.63
N HIS A 337 22.34 0.43 14.35
CA HIS A 337 23.66 0.72 13.77
C HIS A 337 23.91 2.22 13.52
N LEU A 338 22.89 3.07 13.68
CA LEU A 338 23.02 4.51 13.45
C LEU A 338 23.53 5.27 14.68
N SER A 339 23.80 6.56 14.50
CA SER A 339 24.18 7.45 15.59
C SER A 339 23.13 7.50 16.70
N THR A 340 23.58 7.77 17.93
CA THR A 340 22.70 7.85 19.11
C THR A 340 21.55 8.84 18.90
N THR A 341 21.81 9.98 18.26
CA THR A 341 20.75 10.96 17.93
C THR A 341 19.66 10.37 17.04
N ALA A 342 20.04 9.62 15.99
CA ALA A 342 19.08 8.99 15.09
C ALA A 342 18.27 7.90 15.81
N VAL A 343 18.94 7.07 16.61
CA VAL A 343 18.30 6.01 17.42
C VAL A 343 17.29 6.60 18.40
N GLN A 344 17.67 7.62 19.18
CA GLN A 344 16.78 8.21 20.19
C GLN A 344 15.64 8.99 19.54
N SER A 345 15.91 9.71 18.45
CA SER A 345 14.87 10.46 17.73
C SER A 345 13.82 9.52 17.14
N ALA A 346 14.24 8.40 16.53
CA ALA A 346 13.32 7.37 16.05
C ALA A 346 12.52 6.75 17.19
N ARG A 347 13.16 6.48 18.33
CA ARG A 347 12.49 5.91 19.51
C ARG A 347 11.42 6.84 20.07
N ILE A 348 11.71 8.14 20.17
CA ILE A 348 10.72 9.14 20.61
C ILE A 348 9.58 9.22 19.61
N PHE A 349 9.89 9.31 18.31
CA PHE A 349 8.90 9.36 17.23
C PHE A 349 7.99 8.11 17.24
N GLY A 350 8.58 6.91 17.31
CA GLY A 350 7.86 5.64 17.39
C GLY A 350 6.98 5.52 18.62
N ARG A 351 7.45 6.00 19.79
CA ARG A 351 6.61 6.06 21.00
C ARG A 351 5.40 6.96 20.81
N LEU A 352 5.58 8.16 20.25
CA LEU A 352 4.46 9.07 19.96
C LEU A 352 3.44 8.41 19.01
N LEU A 353 3.92 7.77 17.94
CA LEU A 353 3.04 7.02 17.04
C LEU A 353 2.29 5.89 17.75
N SER A 354 2.99 5.05 18.51
CA SER A 354 2.38 3.93 19.24
C SER A 354 1.37 4.38 20.29
N THR A 355 1.55 5.55 20.92
CA THR A 355 0.62 6.10 21.89
C THR A 355 -0.62 6.69 21.23
N PHE A 356 -0.47 7.50 20.18
CA PHE A 356 -1.57 8.31 19.65
C PHE A 356 -2.20 7.76 18.38
N ALA A 357 -1.41 7.17 17.47
CA ALA A 357 -1.91 6.76 16.15
C ALA A 357 -3.00 5.67 16.24
N PRO A 358 -2.89 4.60 17.07
CA PRO A 358 -3.94 3.58 17.12
C PRO A 358 -5.32 4.13 17.50
N ALA A 359 -5.38 5.04 18.47
CA ALA A 359 -6.64 5.65 18.90
C ALA A 359 -7.23 6.56 17.81
N LEU A 360 -6.39 7.38 17.18
CA LEU A 360 -6.82 8.27 16.08
C LEU A 360 -7.31 7.47 14.87
N LEU A 361 -6.58 6.42 14.50
CA LEU A 361 -6.92 5.58 13.35
C LEU A 361 -8.22 4.80 13.58
N LYS A 362 -8.43 4.23 14.78
CA LYS A 362 -9.69 3.56 15.14
C LYS A 362 -10.87 4.54 15.10
N LYS A 363 -10.71 5.73 15.69
CA LYS A 363 -11.72 6.78 15.65
C LYS A 363 -12.07 7.22 14.22
N ALA A 364 -11.07 7.41 13.36
CA ALA A 364 -11.28 7.76 11.95
C ALA A 364 -12.07 6.69 11.19
N ASP A 365 -11.91 5.42 11.57
CA ASP A 365 -12.63 4.29 10.99
C ASP A 365 -13.97 3.98 11.67
N GLY A 366 -14.35 4.73 12.70
CA GLY A 366 -15.58 4.55 13.47
C GLY A 366 -15.61 3.23 14.25
N ILE A 367 -14.49 2.88 14.87
CA ILE A 367 -14.29 1.69 15.72
C ILE A 367 -13.77 2.12 17.09
#